data_AF-A0A7S2JED7-F1
#
_entry.id   AF-A0A7S2JED7-F1
#
_cell.length_a   1.000
_cell.length_b   1.000
_cell.length_c   1.000
_cell.angle_alpha   90.00
_cell.angle_beta   90.00
_cell.angle_gamma   90.00
#
_symmetry.space_group_name_H-M   'P 1'
#
loop_
_entity.id
_entity.type
_entity.pdbx_description
1 polymer ?
#
loop_
_entity_poly.entity_id
_entity_poly.type
_entity_poly.pdbx_seq_one_letter_code
_entity_poly.pdbx_strand_id
1 'polypeptide(L)'
;GVGSAAARGRRGQAAAVGSQDTLVWSLPSRGTATRERSASFMERSRAVSSRPSARSRSCAVREDTSCTRNTESARRAIVLNGEDILQYASRCPAFHGGCFPWLAVESAVSFYEKLGYEPQALVSKATVLRHPPPATLVGRLVQCPVVDQGPQTPRSQTTERSFVVRLAETYGCHFVDNSNYRAIAWRDHSSWSWLREGGGGDLKVEYVFDTNGSFEPIRRLPHVER
;
A
#
# COMPACT_ATOMS: atom_id res chain seq x y z
N GLY A 1 -42.04 65.33 -12.48
CA GLY A 1 -42.49 64.20 -13.31
C GLY A 1 -41.57 63.02 -13.04
N VAL A 2 -42.10 61.91 -12.53
CA VAL A 2 -42.39 60.66 -13.28
C VAL A 2 -41.16 60.18 -14.09
N GLY A 3 -40.54 59.02 -13.88
CA GLY A 3 -40.96 57.86 -13.10
C GLY A 3 -39.84 56.83 -12.91
N SER A 4 -40.13 55.96 -11.95
CA SER A 4 -39.38 54.79 -11.50
C SER A 4 -39.53 53.62 -12.47
N ALA A 5 -38.46 52.86 -12.71
CA ALA A 5 -38.51 51.57 -13.40
C ALA A 5 -37.72 50.51 -12.60
N ALA A 6 -38.47 49.72 -11.84
CA ALA A 6 -38.02 48.52 -11.18
C ALA A 6 -38.06 47.34 -12.18
N ALA A 7 -36.97 46.59 -12.31
CA ALA A 7 -36.95 45.31 -12.99
C ALA A 7 -36.84 44.18 -11.96
N ARG A 8 -37.98 43.53 -11.71
CA ARG A 8 -38.10 42.26 -10.99
C ARG A 8 -37.91 41.10 -11.96
N GLY A 9 -37.25 40.05 -11.46
CA GLY A 9 -37.74 38.69 -11.65
C GLY A 9 -36.89 37.80 -12.55
N ARG A 10 -36.28 36.78 -11.93
CA ARG A 10 -36.50 35.38 -12.33
C ARG A 10 -36.09 34.44 -11.19
N ARG A 11 -37.13 33.85 -10.57
CA ARG A 11 -37.07 32.59 -9.83
C ARG A 11 -37.07 31.46 -10.86
N GLY A 12 -36.12 30.53 -10.77
CA GLY A 12 -36.26 29.15 -11.26
C GLY A 12 -35.93 28.26 -10.06
N GLN A 13 -36.94 27.77 -9.34
CA GLN A 13 -37.49 26.40 -9.47
C GLN A 13 -36.43 25.31 -9.27
N ALA A 14 -36.42 24.79 -8.05
CA ALA A 14 -36.00 23.45 -7.71
C ALA A 14 -37.10 22.45 -8.10
N ALA A 15 -36.70 21.27 -8.57
CA ALA A 15 -37.23 19.94 -8.25
C ALA A 15 -37.01 18.97 -9.42
N ALA A 16 -36.33 17.85 -9.14
CA ALA A 16 -36.63 16.48 -9.61
C ALA A 16 -35.37 15.63 -9.32
N VAL A 17 -35.39 14.76 -8.30
CA VAL A 17 -35.95 13.40 -8.30
C VAL A 17 -34.94 12.39 -8.86
N GLY A 18 -34.74 11.35 -8.06
CA GLY A 18 -33.63 10.42 -8.12
C GLY A 18 -33.50 9.57 -9.37
N SER A 19 -32.28 9.10 -9.58
CA SER A 19 -32.04 7.77 -10.14
C SER A 19 -30.96 7.10 -9.31
N GLN A 20 -31.35 6.08 -8.56
CA GLN A 20 -30.43 5.12 -7.95
C GLN A 20 -30.13 4.06 -9.01
N ASP A 21 -29.10 4.29 -9.82
CA ASP A 21 -28.58 3.24 -10.70
C ASP A 21 -27.80 2.22 -9.87
N THR A 22 -28.52 1.17 -9.52
CA THR A 22 -28.00 -0.03 -8.88
C THR A 22 -27.26 -0.83 -9.93
N LEU A 23 -25.93 -0.65 -10.01
CA LEU A 23 -25.08 -1.50 -10.85
C LEU A 23 -24.99 -2.90 -10.24
N VAL A 24 -25.86 -3.79 -10.72
CA VAL A 24 -25.81 -5.24 -10.49
C VAL A 24 -24.61 -5.78 -11.26
N TRP A 25 -23.57 -6.20 -10.53
CA TRP A 25 -22.45 -6.96 -11.08
C TRP A 25 -22.89 -8.41 -11.28
N SER A 26 -23.20 -8.78 -12.52
CA SER A 26 -23.39 -10.17 -12.93
C SER A 26 -22.06 -10.91 -12.91
N LEU A 27 -21.93 -11.89 -12.02
CA LEU A 27 -20.82 -12.85 -11.98
C LEU A 27 -20.85 -13.75 -13.23
N PRO A 28 -19.72 -13.99 -13.92
CA PRO A 28 -19.65 -15.04 -14.92
C PRO A 28 -19.69 -16.42 -14.25
N SER A 29 -20.60 -17.25 -14.74
CA SER A 29 -20.83 -18.64 -14.37
C SER A 29 -19.54 -19.48 -14.48
N ARG A 30 -19.20 -20.19 -13.41
CA ARG A 30 -18.11 -21.17 -13.36
C ARG A 30 -18.44 -22.34 -14.30
N GLY A 31 -17.69 -22.43 -15.40
CA GLY A 31 -17.61 -23.64 -16.20
C GLY A 31 -16.89 -24.74 -15.41
N THR A 32 -17.59 -25.86 -15.19
CA THR A 32 -17.05 -27.10 -14.64
C THR A 32 -16.17 -27.78 -15.68
N ALA A 33 -14.86 -27.84 -15.45
CA ALA A 33 -13.95 -28.71 -16.18
C ALA A 33 -13.48 -29.83 -15.26
N THR A 34 -14.13 -30.98 -15.37
CA THR A 34 -13.64 -32.29 -14.96
C THR A 34 -12.40 -32.63 -15.78
N ARG A 35 -11.27 -32.90 -15.12
CA ARG A 35 -10.20 -33.69 -15.74
C ARG A 35 -9.55 -34.57 -14.70
N GLU A 36 -10.00 -35.82 -14.71
CA GLU A 36 -9.28 -36.98 -14.19
C GLU A 36 -7.90 -37.05 -14.82
N ARG A 37 -6.88 -37.32 -13.99
CA ARG A 37 -5.71 -38.10 -14.42
C ARG A 37 -5.03 -38.69 -13.20
N SER A 38 -5.36 -39.96 -12.98
CA SER A 38 -4.53 -40.95 -12.30
C SER A 38 -3.17 -41.03 -12.98
N ALA A 39 -2.11 -40.95 -12.19
CA ALA A 39 -0.82 -41.52 -12.51
C ALA A 39 -0.12 -41.92 -11.21
N SER A 40 -0.25 -43.19 -10.89
CA SER A 40 0.65 -43.97 -10.04
C SER A 40 2.09 -43.76 -10.49
N PHE A 41 2.99 -43.36 -9.59
CA PHE A 41 4.42 -43.48 -9.85
C PHE A 41 5.19 -43.86 -8.59
N MET A 42 6.15 -44.75 -8.81
CA MET A 42 6.72 -45.69 -7.87
C MET A 42 7.50 -45.06 -6.72
N GLU A 43 7.21 -45.65 -5.56
CA GLU A 43 8.04 -45.75 -4.37
C GLU A 43 9.44 -46.32 -4.73
N ARG A 44 10.49 -45.50 -4.53
CA ARG A 44 11.87 -45.98 -4.45
C ARG A 44 12.47 -45.54 -3.13
N SER A 45 12.40 -46.45 -2.18
CA SER A 45 13.18 -46.47 -0.95
C SER A 45 14.67 -46.32 -1.27
N ARG A 46 15.28 -45.25 -0.80
CA ARG A 46 16.74 -45.12 -0.70
C ARG A 46 17.12 -44.99 0.77
N ALA A 47 18.08 -45.84 1.14
CA ALA A 47 18.59 -46.03 2.48
C ALA A 47 19.07 -44.73 3.14
N VAL A 48 18.61 -44.53 4.37
CA VAL A 48 19.06 -43.47 5.28
C VAL A 48 20.44 -43.85 5.83
N SER A 49 21.48 -43.19 5.33
CA SER A 49 22.81 -43.23 5.93
C SER A 49 22.85 -42.20 7.07
N SER A 50 22.82 -42.69 8.30
CA SER A 50 22.94 -41.92 9.53
C SER A 50 24.35 -41.35 9.67
N ARG A 51 24.53 -40.06 9.33
CA ARG A 51 25.72 -39.29 9.70
C ARG A 51 25.55 -38.66 11.08
N PRO A 52 26.60 -38.64 11.92
CA PRO A 52 26.52 -38.13 13.28
C PRO A 52 26.34 -36.61 13.32
N SER A 53 25.43 -36.22 14.21
CA SER A 53 25.05 -34.85 14.55
C SER A 53 26.24 -34.08 15.14
N ALA A 54 26.80 -33.16 14.35
CA ALA A 54 27.72 -32.15 14.86
C ALA A 54 26.90 -31.14 15.68
N ARG A 55 27.17 -31.11 16.99
CA ARG A 55 26.61 -30.12 17.94
C ARG A 55 26.80 -28.71 17.40
N SER A 56 25.72 -28.14 16.89
CA SER A 56 25.64 -26.74 16.50
C SER A 56 25.85 -25.88 17.74
N ARG A 57 26.94 -25.12 17.78
CA ARG A 57 27.20 -24.15 18.83
C ARG A 57 26.11 -23.08 18.72
N SER A 58 25.23 -23.07 19.70
CA SER A 58 24.25 -22.01 19.94
C SER A 58 24.99 -20.67 19.96
N CYS A 59 24.86 -19.90 18.88
CA CYS A 59 25.20 -18.49 18.88
C CYS A 59 24.17 -17.81 19.78
N ALA A 60 24.53 -17.63 21.06
CA ALA A 60 23.78 -16.75 21.95
C ALA A 60 23.79 -15.36 21.33
N VAL A 61 22.67 -14.99 20.70
CA VAL A 61 22.40 -13.64 20.22
C VAL A 61 22.42 -12.77 21.46
N ARG A 62 23.44 -11.91 21.57
CA ARG A 62 23.51 -10.91 22.63
C ARG A 62 22.39 -9.89 22.41
N GLU A 63 21.28 -10.10 23.09
CA GLU A 63 20.14 -9.17 23.19
C GLU A 63 20.50 -7.98 24.10
N ASP A 64 21.56 -7.22 23.78
CA ASP A 64 21.90 -6.03 24.56
C ASP A 64 22.49 -4.93 23.67
N THR A 65 21.87 -4.72 22.51
CA THR A 65 22.01 -3.44 21.80
C THR A 65 20.72 -2.67 22.03
N SER A 66 20.65 -1.95 23.14
CA SER A 66 19.64 -0.91 23.34
C SER A 66 19.92 0.16 22.28
N CYS A 67 19.33 0.00 21.09
CA CYS A 67 19.27 1.03 20.09
C CYS A 67 18.52 2.20 20.75
N THR A 68 19.27 3.17 21.27
CA THR A 68 18.74 4.49 21.62
C THR A 68 18.19 5.05 20.32
N ARG A 69 16.91 4.74 20.06
CA ARG A 69 16.18 5.18 18.88
C ARG A 69 16.35 6.69 18.83
N ASN A 70 17.03 7.17 17.80
CA ASN A 70 17.13 8.59 17.57
C ASN A 70 15.70 9.09 17.30
N THR A 71 15.04 9.59 18.35
CA THR A 71 13.60 9.87 18.35
C THR A 71 13.24 10.89 17.27
N GLU A 72 14.20 11.73 16.88
CA GLU A 72 14.04 12.75 15.86
C GLU A 72 14.00 12.18 14.44
N SER A 73 14.89 11.25 14.10
CA SER A 73 14.87 10.56 12.79
C SER A 73 13.59 9.73 12.63
N ALA A 74 13.12 9.09 13.71
CA ALA A 74 11.87 8.33 13.69
C ALA A 74 10.65 9.23 13.41
N ARG A 75 10.66 10.48 13.90
CA ARG A 75 9.60 11.47 13.65
C ARG A 75 9.58 12.01 12.22
N ARG A 76 10.73 11.99 11.54
CA ARG A 76 10.88 12.45 10.15
C ARG A 76 10.59 11.36 9.12
N ALA A 77 10.62 10.09 9.51
CA ALA A 77 10.31 8.99 8.61
C ALA A 77 8.83 9.04 8.17
N ILE A 78 8.56 8.71 6.91
CA ILE A 78 7.21 8.41 6.43
C ILE A 78 7.26 7.25 5.44
N VAL A 79 6.36 6.28 5.62
CA VAL A 79 6.30 5.09 4.77
C VAL A 79 5.25 5.29 3.68
N LEU A 80 5.61 5.14 2.41
CA LEU A 80 4.65 5.22 1.30
C LEU A 80 4.37 3.80 0.80
N ASN A 81 3.10 3.38 0.76
CA ASN A 81 2.73 2.16 0.05
C ASN A 81 2.79 2.43 -1.47
N GLY A 82 3.93 2.12 -2.07
CA GLY A 82 4.22 2.38 -3.47
C GLY A 82 3.37 1.52 -4.41
N GLU A 83 3.06 0.27 -4.11
CA GLU A 83 2.15 -0.51 -4.98
C GLU A 83 0.72 0.02 -4.94
N ASP A 84 0.23 0.47 -3.78
CA ASP A 84 -1.08 1.11 -3.69
C ASP A 84 -1.11 2.39 -4.53
N ILE A 85 -0.07 3.23 -4.43
CA ILE A 85 0.09 4.44 -5.25
C ILE A 85 0.11 4.10 -6.73
N LEU A 86 0.89 3.12 -7.16
CA LEU A 86 0.99 2.70 -8.55
C LEU A 86 -0.34 2.12 -9.07
N GLN A 87 -1.02 1.32 -8.25
CA GLN A 87 -2.31 0.73 -8.59
C GLN A 87 -3.40 1.80 -8.71
N TYR A 88 -3.41 2.78 -7.80
CA TYR A 88 -4.33 3.89 -7.83
C TYR A 88 -4.07 4.80 -9.04
N ALA A 89 -2.80 5.14 -9.28
CA ALA A 89 -2.38 5.97 -10.41
C ALA A 89 -2.74 5.36 -11.77
N SER A 90 -2.69 4.03 -11.90
CA SER A 90 -3.09 3.32 -13.12
C SER A 90 -4.57 3.55 -13.50
N ARG A 91 -5.41 3.98 -12.55
CA ARG A 91 -6.83 4.32 -12.77
C ARG A 91 -7.07 5.80 -13.00
N CYS A 92 -6.06 6.65 -12.82
CA CYS A 92 -6.17 8.09 -12.97
C CYS A 92 -5.77 8.51 -14.39
N PRO A 93 -6.63 9.25 -15.13
CA PRO A 93 -6.35 9.69 -16.50
C PRO A 93 -5.07 10.52 -16.66
N ALA A 94 -4.63 11.23 -15.62
CA ALA A 94 -3.41 12.04 -15.65
C ALA A 94 -2.14 11.21 -15.89
N PHE A 95 -2.18 9.89 -15.63
CA PHE A 95 -1.07 8.98 -15.88
C PHE A 95 -1.32 8.03 -17.06
N HIS A 96 -2.40 8.24 -17.83
CA HIS A 96 -2.66 7.48 -19.05
C HIS A 96 -1.76 7.98 -20.18
N GLY A 97 -1.40 7.07 -21.10
CA GLY A 97 -0.62 7.42 -22.29
C GLY A 97 0.91 7.40 -22.12
N GLY A 98 1.43 6.91 -20.99
CA GLY A 98 2.87 6.82 -20.71
C GLY A 98 3.37 5.42 -20.35
N CYS A 99 4.64 5.37 -19.93
CA CYS A 99 5.24 4.21 -19.26
C CYS A 99 4.56 3.91 -17.91
N PHE A 100 5.00 2.85 -17.23
CA PHE A 100 4.52 2.50 -15.88
C PHE A 100 4.54 3.74 -14.94
N PRO A 101 3.51 3.98 -14.10
CA PRO A 101 3.22 5.30 -13.52
C PRO A 101 4.13 5.70 -12.34
N TRP A 102 5.45 5.59 -12.51
CA TRP A 102 6.45 5.98 -11.51
C TRP A 102 6.36 7.46 -11.10
N LEU A 103 5.90 8.33 -12.00
CA LEU A 103 5.65 9.75 -11.72
C LEU A 103 4.71 9.95 -10.52
N ALA A 104 3.76 9.04 -10.30
CA ALA A 104 2.85 9.11 -9.17
C ALA A 104 3.58 8.91 -7.83
N VAL A 105 4.55 7.98 -7.80
CA VAL A 105 5.40 7.75 -6.62
C VAL A 105 6.37 8.91 -6.42
N GLU A 106 6.96 9.45 -7.48
CA GLU A 106 7.81 10.66 -7.43
C GLU A 106 7.07 11.87 -6.89
N SER A 107 5.81 12.05 -7.30
CA SER A 107 4.94 13.13 -6.85
C SER A 107 4.72 13.04 -5.33
N ALA A 108 4.42 11.84 -4.81
CA ALA A 108 4.26 11.60 -3.37
C ALA A 108 5.56 11.80 -2.59
N VAL A 109 6.69 11.26 -3.08
CA VAL A 109 8.02 11.44 -2.47
C VAL A 109 8.36 12.93 -2.38
N SER A 110 8.24 13.65 -3.49
CA SER A 110 8.58 15.08 -3.58
C SER A 110 7.70 15.93 -2.65
N PHE A 111 6.43 15.58 -2.50
CA PHE A 111 5.52 16.27 -1.59
C PHE A 111 6.02 16.19 -0.14
N TYR A 112 6.36 14.99 0.34
CA TYR A 112 6.79 14.81 1.73
C TYR A 112 8.22 15.30 1.99
N GLU A 113 9.13 15.22 1.02
CA GLU A 113 10.47 15.81 1.15
C GLU A 113 10.42 17.33 1.34
N LYS A 114 9.50 18.02 0.65
CA LYS A 114 9.25 19.46 0.81
C LYS A 114 8.71 19.82 2.20
N LEU A 115 8.02 18.90 2.86
CA LEU A 115 7.53 19.06 4.23
C LEU A 115 8.57 18.67 5.30
N GLY A 116 9.79 18.29 4.90
CA GLY A 116 10.87 17.91 5.81
C GLY A 116 10.89 16.44 6.22
N TYR A 117 10.05 15.59 5.62
CA TYR A 117 10.05 14.16 5.87
C TYR A 117 11.10 13.40 5.03
N GLU A 118 11.42 12.19 5.46
CA GLU A 118 12.25 11.21 4.76
C GLU A 118 11.37 10.06 4.24
N PRO A 119 10.82 10.18 3.03
CA PRO A 119 9.92 9.17 2.50
C PRO A 119 10.65 7.89 2.10
N GLN A 120 10.05 6.75 2.44
CA GLN A 120 10.46 5.41 2.05
C GLN A 120 9.31 4.75 1.28
N ALA A 121 9.44 4.66 -0.04
CA ALA A 121 8.42 4.07 -0.89
C ALA A 121 8.61 2.56 -0.99
N LEU A 122 7.67 1.81 -0.42
CA LEU A 122 7.66 0.36 -0.44
C LEU A 122 7.06 -0.15 -1.75
N VAL A 123 7.80 -0.95 -2.49
CA VAL A 123 7.31 -1.57 -3.74
C VAL A 123 7.72 -3.04 -3.77
N SER A 124 6.92 -3.91 -4.36
CA SER A 124 7.30 -5.31 -4.50
C SER A 124 8.51 -5.46 -5.41
N LYS A 125 9.41 -6.39 -5.05
CA LYS A 125 10.55 -6.75 -5.91
C LYS A 125 10.10 -7.14 -7.33
N ALA A 126 8.95 -7.79 -7.47
CA ALA A 126 8.40 -8.20 -8.76
C ALA A 126 8.07 -6.99 -9.66
N THR A 127 7.45 -5.95 -9.10
CA THR A 127 7.14 -4.71 -9.82
C THR A 127 8.41 -3.98 -10.23
N VAL A 128 9.39 -3.83 -9.33
CA VAL A 128 10.67 -3.19 -9.64
C VAL A 128 11.42 -3.92 -10.77
N LEU A 129 11.40 -5.26 -10.78
CA LEU A 129 12.03 -6.05 -11.85
C LEU A 129 11.31 -5.93 -13.20
N ARG A 130 9.97 -5.85 -13.19
CA ARG A 130 9.16 -5.74 -14.42
C ARG A 130 9.18 -4.32 -15.00
N HIS A 131 9.22 -3.33 -14.12
CA HIS A 131 9.14 -1.92 -14.45
C HIS A 131 10.25 -1.18 -13.69
N PRO A 132 11.48 -1.13 -14.22
CA PRO A 132 12.59 -0.48 -13.52
C PRO A 132 12.25 0.98 -13.16
N PRO A 133 12.50 1.40 -11.90
CA PRO A 133 12.22 2.76 -11.47
C PRO A 133 13.22 3.76 -12.08
N PRO A 134 12.83 5.03 -12.24
CA PRO A 134 13.75 6.09 -12.63
C PRO A 134 14.85 6.28 -11.57
N ALA A 135 16.03 6.75 -12.00
CA ALA A 135 17.21 6.88 -11.14
C ALA A 135 16.97 7.76 -9.90
N THR A 136 16.12 8.78 -10.04
CA THR A 136 15.62 9.68 -9.00
C THR A 136 14.91 8.96 -7.85
N LEU A 137 14.28 7.81 -8.11
CA LEU A 137 13.57 7.03 -7.08
C LEU A 137 14.41 5.93 -6.43
N VAL A 138 15.49 5.47 -7.05
CA VAL A 138 16.21 4.27 -6.60
C VAL A 138 16.64 4.37 -5.13
N GLY A 139 17.10 5.54 -4.68
CA GLY A 139 17.52 5.78 -3.29
C GLY A 139 16.38 5.95 -2.28
N ARG A 140 15.12 5.98 -2.73
CA ARG A 140 13.90 6.13 -1.92
C ARG A 140 13.02 4.89 -1.91
N LEU A 141 13.39 3.88 -2.71
CA LEU A 141 12.62 2.64 -2.82
C LEU A 141 13.13 1.60 -1.84
N VAL A 142 12.21 1.04 -1.07
CA VAL A 142 12.44 -0.13 -0.24
C VAL A 142 11.71 -1.31 -0.89
N GLN A 143 12.46 -2.33 -1.29
CA GLN A 143 11.86 -3.50 -1.92
C GLN A 143 11.25 -4.42 -0.86
N CYS A 144 9.93 -4.66 -0.95
CA CYS A 144 9.28 -5.64 -0.08
C CYS A 144 9.81 -7.04 -0.40
N PRO A 145 10.19 -7.84 0.61
CA PRO A 145 10.60 -9.21 0.40
C PRO A 145 9.48 -10.03 -0.25
N VAL A 146 9.85 -10.91 -1.17
CA VAL A 146 8.93 -11.90 -1.73
C VAL A 146 8.84 -13.03 -0.72
N VAL A 147 7.70 -13.13 -0.04
CA VAL A 147 7.39 -14.29 0.81
C VAL A 147 6.70 -15.31 -0.09
N ASP A 148 7.30 -16.49 -0.22
CA ASP A 148 6.70 -17.62 -0.91
C ASP A 148 5.39 -18.00 -0.21
N GLN A 149 4.29 -17.45 -0.73
CA GLN A 149 2.96 -17.74 -0.26
C GLN A 149 2.55 -19.10 -0.81
N GLY A 150 2.19 -20.03 0.08
CA GLY A 150 1.71 -21.35 -0.28
C GLY A 150 0.48 -21.29 -1.21
N PRO A 151 0.11 -22.40 -1.87
CA PRO A 151 -0.92 -22.44 -2.90
C PRO A 151 -2.32 -22.00 -2.44
N GLN A 152 -2.56 -21.90 -1.13
CA GLN A 152 -3.84 -21.57 -0.51
C GLN A 152 -4.03 -20.07 -0.22
N THR A 153 -2.97 -19.25 -0.29
CA THR A 153 -3.06 -17.83 0.07
C THR A 153 -3.18 -16.97 -1.19
N PRO A 154 -4.26 -16.18 -1.36
CA PRO A 154 -4.39 -15.25 -2.50
C PRO A 154 -3.11 -14.42 -2.65
N ARG A 155 -2.46 -14.63 -3.79
CA ARG A 155 -1.09 -14.20 -4.05
C ARG A 155 -0.95 -12.68 -4.01
N SER A 156 0.18 -12.26 -3.44
CA SER A 156 0.84 -10.94 -3.48
C SER A 156 0.27 -9.78 -2.66
N GLN A 157 -1.03 -9.47 -2.67
CA GLN A 157 -1.48 -8.18 -2.09
C GLN A 157 -1.40 -8.07 -0.57
N THR A 158 -1.26 -9.18 0.17
CA THR A 158 -1.28 -9.13 1.64
C THR A 158 0.09 -8.88 2.26
N THR A 159 1.18 -9.42 1.67
CA THR A 159 2.50 -9.37 2.31
C THR A 159 3.04 -7.96 2.36
N GLU A 160 2.95 -7.24 1.24
CA GLU A 160 3.42 -5.86 1.16
C GLU A 160 2.62 -4.95 2.10
N ARG A 161 1.29 -5.05 2.10
CA ARG A 161 0.46 -4.27 3.02
C ARG A 161 0.81 -4.54 4.48
N SER A 162 1.03 -5.80 4.86
CA SER A 162 1.52 -6.14 6.21
C SER A 162 2.90 -5.56 6.48
N PHE A 163 3.77 -5.51 5.48
CA PHE A 163 5.12 -4.95 5.62
C PHE A 163 5.09 -3.43 5.81
N VAL A 164 4.24 -2.70 5.08
CA VAL A 164 3.98 -1.25 5.29
C VAL A 164 3.56 -0.99 6.73
N VAL A 165 2.54 -1.71 7.21
CA VAL A 165 1.99 -1.52 8.56
C VAL A 165 3.04 -1.82 9.62
N ARG A 166 3.75 -2.96 9.51
CA ARG A 166 4.80 -3.33 10.46
C ARG A 166 5.96 -2.35 10.47
N LEU A 167 6.33 -1.79 9.31
CA LEU A 167 7.40 -0.81 9.22
C LEU A 167 6.98 0.49 9.94
N ALA A 168 5.76 0.97 9.66
CA ALA A 168 5.20 2.14 10.31
C ALA A 168 5.06 1.95 11.84
N GLU A 169 4.58 0.79 12.28
CA GLU A 169 4.48 0.42 13.70
C GLU A 169 5.87 0.38 14.37
N THR A 170 6.85 -0.25 13.70
CA THR A 170 8.23 -0.38 14.22
C THR A 170 8.87 0.98 14.47
N TYR A 171 8.67 1.93 13.56
CA TYR A 171 9.23 3.28 13.65
C TYR A 171 8.32 4.30 14.32
N GLY A 172 7.06 3.95 14.60
CA GLY A 172 6.06 4.87 15.15
C GLY A 172 5.82 6.08 14.25
N CYS A 173 5.79 5.88 12.92
CA CYS A 173 5.74 6.96 11.95
C CYS A 173 4.48 6.93 11.09
N HIS A 174 4.26 8.03 10.35
CA HIS A 174 3.15 8.14 9.41
C HIS A 174 3.33 7.17 8.24
N PHE A 175 2.22 6.73 7.66
CA PHE A 175 2.25 5.94 6.44
C PHE A 175 1.10 6.29 5.50
N VAL A 176 1.35 6.16 4.20
CA VAL A 176 0.45 6.59 3.13
C VAL A 176 -0.11 5.38 2.40
N ASP A 177 -1.42 5.20 2.42
CA ASP A 177 -2.12 4.08 1.80
C ASP A 177 -3.64 4.36 1.73
N ASN A 178 -4.30 3.97 0.63
CA ASN A 178 -5.77 4.02 0.51
C ASN A 178 -6.46 2.68 0.84
N SER A 179 -5.69 1.64 1.15
CA SER A 179 -6.19 0.33 1.57
C SER A 179 -6.92 0.40 2.90
N ASN A 180 -8.02 -0.35 3.02
CA ASN A 180 -8.79 -0.45 4.27
C ASN A 180 -8.34 -1.60 5.20
N TYR A 181 -7.28 -2.32 4.82
CA TYR A 181 -6.66 -3.45 5.54
C TYR A 181 -7.60 -4.54 6.07
N ARG A 182 -8.84 -4.65 5.57
CA ARG A 182 -9.80 -5.69 6.00
C ARG A 182 -9.25 -7.11 5.81
N ALA A 183 -8.42 -7.33 4.80
CA ALA A 183 -7.77 -8.61 4.55
C ALA A 183 -6.65 -8.95 5.55
N ILE A 184 -6.00 -7.94 6.14
CA ILE A 184 -4.95 -8.13 7.16
C ILE A 184 -5.57 -8.59 8.48
N ALA A 185 -6.77 -8.09 8.81
CA ALA A 185 -7.50 -8.47 10.03
C ALA A 185 -7.62 -9.99 10.23
N TRP A 186 -7.62 -10.77 9.15
CA TRP A 186 -7.72 -12.22 9.17
C TRP A 186 -6.39 -12.96 9.33
N ARG A 187 -5.24 -12.29 9.13
CA ARG A 187 -3.91 -12.92 9.08
C ARG A 187 -2.95 -12.42 10.14
N ASP A 188 -3.02 -11.14 10.48
CA ASP A 188 -2.12 -10.49 11.43
C ASP A 188 -2.95 -9.70 12.45
N HIS A 189 -3.40 -10.41 13.50
CA HIS A 189 -4.21 -9.81 14.55
C HIS A 189 -3.45 -8.70 15.28
N SER A 190 -2.14 -8.82 15.49
CA SER A 190 -1.33 -7.79 16.15
C SER A 190 -1.34 -6.47 15.38
N SER A 191 -0.99 -6.48 14.10
CA SER A 191 -0.97 -5.27 13.29
C SER A 191 -2.38 -4.68 13.11
N TRP A 192 -3.42 -5.52 13.06
CA TRP A 192 -4.79 -5.04 13.02
C TRP A 192 -5.23 -4.36 14.32
N SER A 193 -4.89 -4.94 15.47
CA SER A 193 -5.12 -4.31 16.78
C SER A 193 -4.38 -2.98 16.88
N TRP A 194 -3.13 -2.89 16.42
CA TRP A 194 -2.40 -1.63 16.40
C TRP A 194 -3.08 -0.56 15.52
N LEU A 195 -3.53 -0.93 14.32
CA LEU A 195 -4.25 -0.03 13.42
C LEU A 195 -5.57 0.49 14.02
N ARG A 196 -6.29 -0.35 14.76
CA ARG A 196 -7.61 0.02 15.32
C ARG A 196 -7.56 0.70 16.67
N GLU A 197 -6.67 0.25 17.55
CA GLU A 197 -6.68 0.57 18.98
C GLU A 197 -5.35 1.15 19.45
N GLY A 198 -4.24 0.84 18.76
CA GLY A 198 -2.89 1.26 19.13
C GLY A 198 -2.44 2.61 18.53
N GLY A 199 -3.36 3.42 18.01
CA GLY A 199 -3.06 4.71 17.39
C GLY A 199 -2.52 4.64 15.96
N GLY A 200 -2.37 3.44 15.37
CA GLY A 200 -1.92 3.29 13.98
C GLY A 200 -2.87 3.93 12.96
N GLY A 201 -4.18 3.94 13.25
CA GLY A 201 -5.17 4.65 12.43
C GLY A 201 -4.92 6.15 12.34
N ASP A 202 -4.43 6.77 13.42
CA ASP A 202 -4.08 8.20 13.47
C ASP A 202 -2.78 8.53 12.72
N LEU A 203 -1.99 7.51 12.39
CA LEU A 203 -0.76 7.64 11.61
C LEU A 203 -0.98 7.42 10.12
N LYS A 204 -2.08 6.76 9.74
CA LYS A 204 -2.46 6.55 8.33
C LYS A 204 -2.82 7.87 7.64
N VAL A 205 -2.34 8.04 6.42
CA VAL A 205 -2.66 9.17 5.55
C VAL A 205 -3.20 8.63 4.23
N GLU A 206 -4.45 8.92 3.95
CA GLU A 206 -5.08 8.64 2.66
C GLU A 206 -4.79 9.77 1.69
N TYR A 207 -4.91 9.51 0.39
CA TYR A 207 -4.53 10.45 -0.64
C TYR A 207 -5.40 10.33 -1.89
N VAL A 208 -5.35 11.37 -2.71
CA VAL A 208 -5.90 11.40 -4.06
C VAL A 208 -4.84 11.96 -5.01
N PHE A 209 -5.08 11.80 -6.31
CA PHE A 209 -4.38 12.58 -7.32
C PHE A 209 -5.37 13.57 -7.93
N ASP A 210 -4.94 14.82 -8.11
CA ASP A 210 -5.74 15.82 -8.83
C ASP A 210 -5.85 15.47 -10.34
N THR A 211 -6.57 16.30 -11.09
CA THR A 211 -6.72 16.12 -12.54
C THR A 211 -5.42 16.24 -13.34
N ASN A 212 -4.36 16.79 -12.73
CA ASN A 212 -3.05 16.99 -13.33
C ASN A 212 -2.03 15.93 -12.87
N GLY A 213 -2.42 14.99 -12.00
CA GLY A 213 -1.52 13.98 -11.44
C GLY A 213 -0.70 14.47 -10.23
N SER A 214 -1.05 15.61 -9.64
CA SER A 214 -0.46 16.09 -8.38
C SER A 214 -0.95 15.25 -7.21
N PHE A 215 -0.02 14.81 -6.36
CA PHE A 215 -0.34 14.06 -5.15
C PHE A 215 -0.93 14.99 -4.08
N GLU A 216 -2.11 14.62 -3.55
CA GLU A 216 -2.84 15.40 -2.53
C GLU A 216 -3.25 14.50 -1.36
N PRO A 217 -2.62 14.61 -0.18
CA PRO A 217 -3.06 13.87 0.99
C PRO A 217 -4.39 14.43 1.52
N ILE A 218 -5.31 13.55 1.92
CA ILE A 218 -6.61 13.94 2.49
C ILE A 218 -6.43 14.66 3.82
N ARG A 219 -5.39 14.29 4.59
CA ARG A 219 -5.04 14.93 5.85
C ARG A 219 -3.63 15.50 5.77
N ARG A 220 -3.48 16.77 6.09
CA ARG A 220 -2.17 17.44 6.14
C ARG A 220 -1.41 17.05 7.40
N LEU A 221 -0.14 16.72 7.23
CA LEU A 221 0.81 16.52 8.31
C LEU A 221 1.50 17.86 8.64
N PRO A 222 1.96 18.06 9.89
CA PRO A 222 2.72 19.25 10.26
C PRO A 222 4.04 19.32 9.49
N HIS A 223 4.50 20.55 9.22
CA HIS A 223 5.82 20.75 8.64
C HIS A 223 6.89 20.39 9.68
N VAL A 224 7.89 19.62 9.29
CA VAL A 224 9.03 19.31 10.16
C VAL A 224 10.16 20.26 9.79
N GLU A 225 10.43 21.25 10.65
CA GLU A 225 11.57 22.15 10.48
C GLU A 225 12.88 21.35 10.50
N ARG A 226 13.78 21.66 9.55
CA ARG A 226 15.03 20.92 9.35
C ARG A 226 16.09 21.30 10.35
#